data_AF-L7F4A4-F1
#
_entry.id   AF-L7F4A4-F1
#
_cell.length_a   1.000
_cell.length_b   1.000
_cell.length_c   1.000
_cell.angle_alpha   90.00
_cell.angle_beta   90.00
_cell.angle_gamma   90.00
#
_symmetry.space_group_name_H-M   'P 1'
#
loop_
_entity.id
_entity.type
_entity.pdbx_description
1 polymer ?
#
loop_
_entity_poly.entity_id
_entity_poly.type
_entity_poly.pdbx_seq_one_letter_code
_entity_poly.pdbx_strand_id
1 'polypeptide(L)'
;MPAPDETISPPLSPQEREALLGISRGRTTAETACDMGVSDSTVKTYILRIGGKLRTSERAGMVNLAYRHGHLDVPMLVDYGVELPEEQRTVLAGLAGGKTIEEIAVGAKRPLDDVRKDARRLLRALGASSAAHVVTRGWQLRLLGPASGREDSGDVVSVAGQA
;
A
#
# COMPACT_ATOMS: atom_id res chain seq x y z
N MET A 1 -8.27 30.43 13.79
CA MET A 1 -7.22 29.44 14.06
C MET A 1 -7.82 28.05 13.85
N PRO A 2 -7.37 27.24 12.88
CA PRO A 2 -7.73 25.82 12.82
C PRO A 2 -6.76 24.99 13.67
N ALA A 3 -7.27 23.89 14.25
CA ALA A 3 -6.67 23.09 15.30
C ALA A 3 -5.38 22.34 14.89
N PRO A 4 -4.42 22.11 15.83
CA PRO A 4 -3.25 21.31 15.55
C PRO A 4 -3.55 19.81 15.72
N ASP A 5 -3.19 19.05 14.68
CA ASP A 5 -2.63 17.70 14.74
C ASP A 5 -3.52 16.57 15.27
N GLU A 6 -4.45 16.16 14.42
CA GLU A 6 -5.06 14.84 14.44
C GLU A 6 -3.97 13.79 14.11
N THR A 7 -3.22 13.36 15.13
CA THR A 7 -2.29 12.21 15.12
C THR A 7 -1.50 12.04 13.82
N ILE A 8 -0.78 13.08 13.41
CA ILE A 8 -0.05 13.07 12.14
C ILE A 8 1.19 12.19 12.32
N SER A 9 1.17 11.00 11.71
CA SER A 9 2.40 10.23 11.48
C SER A 9 3.45 11.18 10.91
N PRO A 10 4.67 11.20 11.48
CA PRO A 10 5.62 12.29 11.26
C PRO A 10 5.79 12.51 9.75
N PRO A 11 5.60 13.77 9.27
CA PRO A 11 5.56 14.03 7.84
C PRO A 11 6.84 13.50 7.17
N LEU A 12 6.66 12.80 6.06
CA LEU A 12 7.79 12.33 5.26
C LEU A 12 8.57 13.55 4.75
N SER A 13 9.90 13.50 4.89
CA SER A 13 10.76 14.52 4.31
C SER A 13 10.62 14.50 2.78
N PRO A 14 10.88 15.62 2.09
CA PRO A 14 10.76 15.69 0.63
C PRO A 14 11.58 14.60 -0.07
N GLN A 15 12.78 14.28 0.42
CA GLN A 15 13.63 13.19 -0.10
C GLN A 15 13.00 11.80 0.11
N GLU A 16 12.41 11.55 1.27
CA GLU A 16 11.73 10.29 1.57
C GLU A 16 10.50 10.11 0.67
N ARG A 17 9.75 11.19 0.47
CA ARG A 17 8.58 11.22 -0.40
C ARG A 17 8.96 10.98 -1.86
N GLU A 18 10.02 11.60 -2.34
CA GLU A 18 10.54 11.42 -3.70
C GLU A 18 11.03 9.99 -3.93
N ALA A 19 11.76 9.43 -2.96
CA ALA A 19 12.18 8.03 -2.98
C ALA A 19 10.96 7.09 -3.06
N LEU A 20 9.95 7.32 -2.21
CA LEU A 20 8.72 6.51 -2.20
C LEU A 20 7.90 6.67 -3.48
N LEU A 21 7.90 7.87 -4.08
CA LEU A 21 7.24 8.15 -5.36
C LEU A 21 7.90 7.39 -6.52
N GLY A 22 9.23 7.28 -6.53
CA GLY A 22 9.93 6.44 -7.51
C GLY A 22 9.48 4.98 -7.41
N ILE A 23 9.44 4.45 -6.19
CA ILE A 23 9.01 3.07 -5.91
C ILE A 23 7.53 2.84 -6.26
N SER A 24 6.65 3.82 -5.99
CA SER A 24 5.23 3.73 -6.32
C SER A 24 4.98 3.72 -7.84
N ARG A 25 5.84 4.39 -8.62
CA ARG A 25 5.86 4.32 -10.09
C ARG A 25 6.47 3.02 -10.64
N GLY A 26 6.89 2.10 -9.78
CA GLY A 26 7.51 0.84 -10.16
C GLY A 26 8.96 0.95 -10.62
N ARG A 27 9.64 2.06 -10.33
CA ARG A 27 11.08 2.18 -10.52
C ARG A 27 11.81 1.33 -9.49
N THR A 28 12.95 0.79 -9.90
CA THR A 28 13.86 0.08 -8.98
C THR A 28 14.56 1.06 -8.06
N THR A 29 15.13 0.58 -6.95
CA THR A 29 15.93 1.43 -6.04
C THR A 29 17.11 2.10 -6.75
N ALA A 30 17.68 1.44 -7.76
CA ALA A 30 18.78 1.98 -8.55
C ALA A 30 18.31 3.10 -9.48
N GLU A 31 17.18 2.93 -10.16
CA GLU A 31 16.58 3.97 -11.00
C GLU A 31 16.14 5.19 -10.17
N THR A 32 15.50 4.94 -9.02
CA THR A 32 15.13 6.01 -8.07
C THR A 32 16.37 6.74 -7.56
N ALA A 33 17.44 6.02 -7.22
CA ALA A 33 18.69 6.62 -6.78
C ALA A 33 19.31 7.51 -7.87
N CYS A 34 19.30 7.03 -9.13
CA CYS A 34 19.75 7.78 -10.28
C CYS A 34 18.92 9.06 -10.52
N ASP A 35 17.59 8.97 -10.44
CA ASP A 35 16.67 10.10 -10.62
C ASP A 35 16.85 11.16 -9.51
N MET A 36 17.12 10.72 -8.28
CA MET A 36 17.39 11.59 -7.13
C MET A 36 18.85 12.10 -7.05
N GLY A 37 19.76 11.57 -7.87
CA GLY A 37 21.20 11.88 -7.79
C GLY A 37 21.88 11.38 -6.51
N VAL A 38 21.38 10.30 -5.91
CA VAL A 38 21.93 9.68 -4.68
C VAL A 38 22.38 8.24 -4.92
N SER A 39 23.01 7.61 -3.93
CA SER A 39 23.38 6.20 -3.97
C SER A 39 22.20 5.27 -3.64
N ASP A 40 22.23 4.03 -4.10
CA ASP A 40 21.21 3.02 -3.79
C ASP A 40 21.08 2.77 -2.28
N SER A 41 22.19 2.83 -1.54
CA SER A 41 22.23 2.75 -0.08
C SER A 41 21.46 3.88 0.60
N THR A 42 21.49 5.08 0.01
CA THR A 42 20.76 6.24 0.52
C THR A 42 19.26 6.02 0.34
N VAL A 43 18.82 5.55 -0.84
CA VAL A 43 17.41 5.20 -1.08
C VAL A 43 16.94 4.11 -0.11
N LYS A 44 17.73 3.04 0.09
CA LYS A 44 17.42 1.98 1.08
C LYS A 44 17.27 2.55 2.49
N THR A 45 18.12 3.49 2.86
CA THR A 45 18.06 4.18 4.17
C THR A 45 16.77 4.99 4.30
N TYR A 46 16.38 5.73 3.24
CA TYR A 46 15.10 6.44 3.23
C TYR A 46 13.92 5.48 3.37
N ILE A 47 13.88 4.37 2.63
CA ILE A 47 12.82 3.35 2.74
C ILE A 47 12.74 2.77 4.15
N LEU A 48 13.87 2.48 4.80
CA LEU A 48 13.89 1.99 6.18
C LEU A 48 13.32 3.04 7.16
N ARG A 49 13.69 4.30 7.01
CA ARG A 49 13.18 5.40 7.84
C ARG A 49 11.68 5.61 7.64
N ILE A 50 11.22 5.59 6.39
CA ILE A 50 9.79 5.64 6.03
C ILE A 50 9.05 4.47 6.68
N GLY A 51 9.59 3.25 6.61
CA GLY A 51 9.00 2.09 7.26
C GLY A 51 8.88 2.23 8.77
N GLY A 52 9.90 2.80 9.42
CA GLY A 52 9.86 3.15 10.84
C GLY A 52 8.79 4.19 11.18
N LYS A 53 8.62 5.21 10.32
CA LYS A 53 7.60 6.27 10.48
C LYS A 53 6.18 5.77 10.25
N LEU A 54 5.98 4.96 9.21
CA LEU A 54 4.69 4.40 8.80
C LEU A 54 4.37 3.06 9.49
N ARG A 55 5.26 2.58 10.37
CA ARG A 55 5.14 1.29 11.10
C ARG A 55 4.88 0.11 10.17
N THR A 56 5.48 0.10 8.98
CA THR A 56 5.35 -0.99 8.02
C THR A 56 6.71 -1.32 7.41
N SER A 57 7.02 -2.61 7.27
CA SER A 57 8.29 -3.04 6.66
C SER A 57 8.14 -3.27 5.15
N GLU A 58 6.91 -3.40 4.66
CA GLU A 58 6.64 -3.75 3.27
C GLU A 58 6.44 -2.50 2.42
N ARG A 59 7.21 -2.43 1.33
CA ARG A 59 7.19 -1.30 0.37
C ARG A 59 5.79 -1.00 -0.17
N ALA A 60 5.00 -2.04 -0.44
CA ALA A 60 3.62 -1.90 -0.90
C ALA A 60 2.71 -1.26 0.17
N GLY A 61 2.88 -1.67 1.43
CA GLY A 61 2.20 -1.06 2.57
C GLY A 61 2.60 0.40 2.78
N MET A 62 3.89 0.73 2.63
CA MET A 62 4.39 2.12 2.73
C MET A 62 3.71 3.03 1.71
N VAL A 63 3.63 2.59 0.46
CA VAL A 63 2.98 3.34 -0.62
C VAL A 63 1.49 3.52 -0.35
N ASN A 64 0.80 2.45 0.08
CA ASN A 64 -0.62 2.53 0.43
C ASN A 64 -0.88 3.53 1.56
N LEU A 65 -0.11 3.44 2.65
CA LEU A 65 -0.21 4.37 3.77
C LEU A 65 0.14 5.79 3.36
N ALA A 66 1.16 5.98 2.52
CA ALA A 66 1.51 7.31 2.02
C ALA A 66 0.40 7.95 1.17
N TYR A 67 -0.36 7.18 0.39
CA TYR A 67 -1.58 7.69 -0.25
C TYR A 67 -2.68 7.97 0.76
N ARG A 68 -2.92 7.08 1.73
CA ARG A 68 -3.96 7.25 2.76
C ARG A 68 -3.74 8.47 3.66
N HIS A 69 -2.49 8.74 4.02
CA HIS A 69 -2.11 9.89 4.87
C HIS A 69 -1.87 11.17 4.06
N GLY A 70 -2.07 11.15 2.74
CA GLY A 70 -1.86 12.33 1.87
C GLY A 70 -0.40 12.74 1.70
N HIS A 71 0.56 11.86 1.98
CA HIS A 71 1.98 12.10 1.73
C HIS A 71 2.34 11.96 0.25
N LEU A 72 1.65 11.10 -0.50
CA LEU A 72 1.77 11.00 -1.95
C LEU A 72 0.51 11.51 -2.63
N ASP A 73 0.70 12.19 -3.76
CA ASP A 73 -0.39 12.63 -4.60
C ASP A 73 -1.12 11.43 -5.18
N VAL A 74 -2.45 11.40 -5.05
CA VAL A 74 -3.27 10.29 -5.54
C VAL A 74 -3.11 10.22 -7.06
N PRO A 75 -2.64 9.10 -7.61
CA PRO A 75 -2.40 8.99 -9.05
C PRO A 75 -3.72 9.20 -9.80
N MET A 76 -3.66 9.87 -10.95
CA MET A 76 -4.81 10.11 -11.82
C MET A 76 -5.63 8.83 -11.99
N LEU A 77 -6.91 8.90 -11.65
CA LEU A 77 -7.86 7.81 -11.79
C LEU A 77 -8.00 7.48 -13.28
N VAL A 78 -7.90 6.20 -13.61
CA VAL A 78 -8.20 5.71 -14.95
C VAL A 78 -9.34 4.71 -14.83
N ASP A 79 -10.52 5.10 -15.29
CA ASP A 79 -11.72 4.24 -15.30
C ASP A 79 -11.62 3.22 -16.45
N TYR A 80 -10.70 2.27 -16.30
CA TYR A 80 -10.81 1.00 -17.00
C TYR A 80 -11.46 0.03 -16.02
N GLY A 81 -12.64 -0.48 -16.34
CA GLY A 81 -13.35 -1.50 -15.56
C GLY A 81 -12.60 -2.84 -15.58
N VAL A 82 -11.44 -2.89 -14.92
CA VAL A 82 -10.64 -4.10 -14.80
C VAL A 82 -11.26 -4.93 -13.67
N GLU A 83 -12.02 -5.95 -14.04
CA GLU A 83 -12.50 -6.94 -13.08
C GLU A 83 -11.36 -7.90 -12.76
N LEU A 84 -10.91 -7.90 -11.50
CA LEU A 84 -9.93 -8.85 -11.00
C LEU A 84 -10.65 -10.03 -10.35
N PRO A 85 -10.19 -11.27 -10.58
CA PRO A 85 -10.68 -12.42 -9.82
C PRO A 85 -10.41 -12.24 -8.32
N GLU A 86 -11.25 -12.84 -7.47
CA GLU A 86 -11.19 -12.70 -6.01
C GLU A 86 -9.82 -13.09 -5.44
N GLU A 87 -9.19 -14.12 -6.01
CA GLU A 87 -7.84 -14.54 -5.63
C GLU A 87 -6.81 -13.42 -5.79
N GLN A 88 -6.84 -12.71 -6.92
CA GLN A 88 -5.92 -11.61 -7.21
C GLN A 88 -6.24 -10.37 -6.38
N ARG A 89 -7.53 -10.12 -6.12
CA ARG A 89 -7.97 -9.05 -5.21
C ARG A 89 -7.49 -9.28 -3.79
N THR A 90 -7.51 -10.53 -3.32
CA THR A 90 -6.97 -10.90 -2.00
C THR A 90 -5.48 -10.60 -1.90
N VAL A 91 -4.71 -10.94 -2.94
CA VAL A 91 -3.28 -10.60 -3.02
C VAL A 91 -3.07 -9.09 -3.04
N LEU A 92 -3.82 -8.34 -3.83
CA LEU A 92 -3.77 -6.88 -3.89
C LEU A 92 -4.03 -6.26 -2.50
N ALA A 93 -5.10 -6.68 -1.82
CA ALA A 93 -5.46 -6.18 -0.49
C ALA A 93 -4.39 -6.52 0.56
N GLY A 94 -3.83 -7.72 0.49
CA GLY A 94 -2.73 -8.13 1.35
C GLY A 94 -1.48 -7.27 1.18
N LEU A 95 -1.06 -7.05 -0.07
CA LEU A 95 0.08 -6.19 -0.40
C LEU A 95 -0.15 -4.75 0.06
N ALA A 96 -1.35 -4.20 -0.17
CA ALA A 96 -1.73 -2.87 0.31
C ALA A 96 -1.76 -2.77 1.85
N GLY A 97 -2.08 -3.86 2.53
CA GLY A 97 -2.00 -4.00 3.98
C GLY A 97 -0.57 -4.16 4.52
N GLY A 98 0.45 -4.16 3.65
CA GLY A 98 1.84 -4.39 4.05
C GLY A 98 2.12 -5.83 4.49
N LYS A 99 1.33 -6.80 4.02
CA LYS A 99 1.57 -8.22 4.23
C LYS A 99 2.48 -8.78 3.15
N THR A 100 3.38 -9.69 3.54
CA THR A 100 4.18 -10.45 2.58
C THR A 100 3.31 -11.49 1.88
N ILE A 101 3.79 -12.02 0.75
CA ILE A 101 3.10 -13.11 0.03
C ILE A 101 2.86 -14.34 0.92
N GLU A 102 3.77 -14.59 1.86
CA GLU A 102 3.66 -15.70 2.83
C GLU A 102 2.54 -15.47 3.83
N GLU A 103 2.50 -14.28 4.43
CA GLU A 103 1.41 -13.86 5.35
C GLU A 103 0.04 -13.89 4.65
N ILE A 104 0.00 -13.51 3.37
CA ILE A 104 -1.22 -13.58 2.55
C ILE A 104 -1.63 -15.04 2.34
N ALA A 105 -0.70 -15.93 2.02
CA ALA A 105 -0.99 -17.35 1.83
C ALA A 105 -1.51 -18.02 3.11
N VAL A 106 -0.88 -17.72 4.25
CA VAL A 106 -1.32 -18.17 5.57
C VAL A 106 -2.73 -17.65 5.88
N GLY A 107 -2.96 -16.35 5.70
CA GLY A 107 -4.27 -15.73 5.95
C GLY A 107 -5.38 -16.25 5.04
N ALA A 108 -5.07 -16.51 3.77
CA ALA A 108 -6.00 -17.06 2.79
C ALA A 108 -6.17 -18.59 2.90
N LYS A 109 -5.37 -19.28 3.73
CA LYS A 109 -5.30 -20.74 3.83
C LYS A 109 -5.08 -21.40 2.45
N ARG A 110 -4.24 -20.77 1.61
CA ARG A 110 -3.90 -21.23 0.26
C ARG A 110 -2.42 -21.59 0.16
N PRO A 111 -2.03 -22.50 -0.75
CA PRO A 111 -0.62 -22.83 -0.92
C PRO A 111 0.19 -21.64 -1.42
N LEU A 112 1.37 -21.44 -0.86
CA LEU A 112 2.26 -20.31 -1.18
C LEU A 112 2.58 -20.20 -2.68
N ASP A 113 2.73 -21.32 -3.38
CA ASP A 113 3.01 -21.34 -4.81
C ASP A 113 1.86 -20.77 -5.65
N ASP A 114 0.62 -21.06 -5.26
CA ASP A 114 -0.58 -20.52 -5.90
C ASP A 114 -0.67 -19.02 -5.71
N VAL A 115 -0.45 -18.54 -4.48
CA VAL A 115 -0.45 -17.10 -4.17
C VAL A 115 0.67 -16.37 -4.92
N ARG A 116 1.84 -16.99 -5.09
CA ARG A 116 2.93 -16.45 -5.91
C ARG A 116 2.58 -16.40 -7.40
N LYS A 117 1.84 -17.40 -7.92
CA LYS A 117 1.33 -17.39 -9.29
C LYS A 117 0.29 -16.29 -9.47
N ASP A 118 -0.65 -16.16 -8.54
CA ASP A 118 -1.65 -15.10 -8.51
C ASP A 118 -1.00 -13.71 -8.44
N ALA A 119 0.01 -13.51 -7.61
CA ALA A 119 0.78 -12.26 -7.55
C ALA A 119 1.45 -11.91 -8.88
N ARG A 120 2.02 -12.90 -9.58
CA ARG A 120 2.57 -12.70 -10.93
C ARG A 120 1.51 -12.38 -11.97
N ARG A 121 0.35 -13.04 -11.90
CA ARG A 121 -0.80 -12.75 -12.78
C ARG A 121 -1.33 -11.34 -12.53
N LEU A 122 -1.45 -10.94 -11.26
CA LEU A 122 -1.84 -9.61 -10.83
C LEU A 122 -0.89 -8.53 -11.37
N LEU A 123 0.43 -8.72 -11.22
CA LEU A 123 1.45 -7.81 -11.78
C LEU A 123 1.26 -7.63 -13.29
N ARG A 124 1.07 -8.73 -14.03
CA ARG A 124 0.86 -8.70 -15.48
C ARG A 124 -0.46 -8.04 -15.87
N ALA A 125 -1.55 -8.38 -15.19
CA ALA A 125 -2.88 -7.83 -15.46
C ALA A 125 -2.93 -6.31 -15.24
N LEU A 126 -2.21 -5.83 -14.22
CA LEU A 126 -2.15 -4.41 -13.89
C LEU A 126 -1.04 -3.65 -14.66
N GLY A 127 -0.19 -4.34 -15.41
CA GLY A 127 0.98 -3.76 -16.06
C GLY A 127 2.01 -3.21 -15.06
N ALA A 128 2.04 -3.78 -13.85
CA ALA A 128 2.88 -3.31 -12.76
C ALA A 128 4.20 -4.09 -12.71
N SER A 129 5.30 -3.35 -12.56
CA SER A 129 6.65 -3.91 -12.47
C SER A 129 7.02 -4.39 -11.06
N SER A 130 6.22 -4.07 -10.04
CA SER A 130 6.51 -4.34 -8.63
C SER A 130 5.26 -4.31 -7.75
N ALA A 131 5.31 -4.93 -6.57
CA ALA A 131 4.19 -4.94 -5.61
C ALA A 131 3.76 -3.53 -5.15
N ALA A 132 4.71 -2.60 -5.01
CA ALA A 132 4.41 -1.20 -4.73
C ALA A 132 3.67 -0.53 -5.90
N HIS A 133 4.06 -0.82 -7.13
CA HIS A 133 3.39 -0.33 -8.33
C HIS A 133 1.98 -0.94 -8.48
N VAL A 134 1.78 -2.20 -8.07
CA VAL A 134 0.47 -2.84 -8.01
C VAL A 134 -0.49 -2.06 -7.11
N VAL A 135 -0.04 -1.57 -5.95
CA VAL A 135 -0.85 -0.72 -5.07
C VAL A 135 -1.23 0.58 -5.77
N THR A 136 -0.28 1.27 -6.40
CA THR A 136 -0.55 2.49 -7.18
C THR A 136 -1.58 2.23 -8.30
N ARG A 137 -1.45 1.14 -9.06
CA ARG A 137 -2.44 0.74 -10.08
C ARG A 137 -3.80 0.40 -9.46
N GLY A 138 -3.81 -0.23 -8.29
CA GLY A 138 -5.03 -0.51 -7.52
C GLY A 138 -5.78 0.76 -7.12
N TRP A 139 -5.05 1.82 -6.71
CA TRP A 139 -5.63 3.14 -6.45
C TRP A 139 -6.16 3.79 -7.73
N GLN A 140 -5.40 3.74 -8.83
CA GLN A 140 -5.81 4.28 -10.13
C GLN A 140 -7.09 3.66 -10.67
N LEU A 141 -7.27 2.35 -10.46
CA LEU A 141 -8.43 1.56 -10.93
C LEU A 141 -9.58 1.50 -9.90
N ARG A 142 -9.52 2.28 -8.81
CA ARG A 142 -10.47 2.22 -7.68
C ARG A 142 -10.68 0.83 -7.05
N LEU A 143 -9.73 -0.09 -7.26
CA LEU A 143 -9.71 -1.39 -6.57
C LEU A 143 -9.29 -1.21 -5.10
N LEU A 144 -8.48 -0.19 -4.84
CA LEU A 144 -8.14 0.34 -3.54
C LEU A 144 -8.70 1.76 -3.46
N GLY A 145 -9.48 2.06 -2.43
CA GLY A 145 -10.00 3.40 -2.19
C GLY A 145 -9.38 4.02 -0.94
N PRO A 146 -9.48 5.36 -0.77
CA PRO A 146 -9.47 5.91 0.58
C PRO A 146 -10.53 5.13 1.35
N ALA A 147 -10.30 4.82 2.62
CA ALA A 147 -11.28 4.14 3.44
C ALA A 147 -12.52 5.04 3.58
N SER A 148 -13.39 5.07 2.57
CA SER A 148 -14.78 5.44 2.71
C SER A 148 -15.33 4.39 3.67
N GLY A 149 -15.65 4.85 4.87
CA GLY A 149 -15.92 4.05 6.04
C GLY A 149 -16.69 2.77 5.71
N ARG A 150 -16.08 1.63 6.04
CA ARG A 150 -16.89 0.49 6.44
C ARG A 150 -17.13 0.70 7.92
N GLU A 151 -18.27 1.35 8.19
CA GLU A 151 -18.87 1.52 9.50
C GLU A 151 -18.89 0.18 10.24
N ASP A 152 -18.49 0.25 11.50
CA ASP A 152 -19.22 -0.28 12.65
C ASP A 152 -20.19 -1.43 12.33
N SER A 153 -19.72 -2.66 12.53
CA SER A 153 -20.61 -3.81 12.66
C SER A 153 -19.95 -4.83 13.55
N GLY A 154 -20.10 -4.62 14.86
CA GLY A 154 -19.83 -5.62 15.88
C GLY A 154 -19.17 -5.01 17.11
N ASP A 155 -19.97 -4.41 18.01
CA ASP A 155 -20.30 -5.05 19.29
C ASP A 155 -21.24 -4.14 20.10
N VAL A 156 -22.55 -4.38 19.99
CA VAL A 156 -23.51 -3.93 21.01
C VAL A 156 -23.80 -5.11 21.94
N VAL A 157 -22.87 -5.42 22.85
CA VAL A 157 -23.22 -6.13 24.08
C VAL A 157 -23.35 -5.13 25.22
N SER A 158 -24.46 -4.38 25.22
CA SER A 158 -24.92 -3.72 26.44
C SER A 158 -26.00 -4.60 27.06
N VAL A 159 -25.56 -5.61 27.81
CA VAL A 159 -26.40 -6.30 28.79
C VAL A 159 -26.49 -5.40 30.03
N ALA A 160 -27.64 -4.75 30.23
CA ALA A 160 -28.03 -4.23 31.54
C ALA A 160 -29.53 -3.95 31.62
N GLY A 161 -30.22 -4.76 32.43
CA GLY A 161 -31.29 -4.30 33.31
C GLY A 161 -32.70 -4.22 32.73
N GLN A 162 -33.50 -5.23 33.01
CA GLN A 162 -34.94 -5.04 33.17
C GLN A 162 -35.43 -5.82 34.40
N ALA A 163 -35.90 -5.00 35.36
CA ALA A 163 -36.86 -5.22 36.45
C ALA A 163 -36.81 -6.52 37.28
#